data_AF-M1CDA1-F1
#
_entry.id   AF-M1CDA1-F1
#
_cell.length_a   1.000
_cell.length_b   1.000
_cell.length_c   1.000
_cell.angle_alpha   90.00
_cell.angle_beta   90.00
_cell.angle_gamma   90.00
#
_symmetry.space_group_name_H-M   'P 1'
#
loop_
_entity.id
_entity.type
_entity.pdbx_description
1 polymer ?
#
loop_
_entity_poly.entity_id
_entity_poly.type
_entity_poly.pdbx_seq_one_letter_code
_entity_poly.pdbx_strand_id
1 'polypeptide(L)'
;MLRSTPEIGGPLIRTHRHGCPNALMEAQHASLGGTELNGTTDALQDLRFQSSAVAALQEAAEAYLVGLFEDTNLCAIHAKRVTIMPKDIQLARRIRGERA
;
A
#
# COMPACT_ATOMS: atom_id res chain seq x y z
N MET A 1 43.53 -27.83 23.58
CA MET A 1 43.42 -29.17 22.95
C MET A 1 42.30 -29.89 23.70
N LEU A 2 41.18 -30.35 23.13
CA LEU A 2 40.86 -30.82 21.79
C LEU A 2 39.37 -30.60 21.47
N ARG A 3 39.13 -30.30 20.18
CA ARG A 3 38.06 -30.79 19.28
C ARG A 3 36.59 -30.58 19.67
N SER A 4 36.03 -29.57 19.02
CA SER A 4 34.66 -29.50 18.53
C SER A 4 34.29 -30.71 17.67
N THR A 5 33.16 -31.37 17.97
CA THR A 5 32.38 -32.16 17.02
C THR A 5 30.96 -31.61 16.95
N PRO A 6 30.30 -31.64 15.76
CA PRO A 6 29.04 -30.95 15.53
C PRO A 6 27.85 -31.90 15.68
N GLU A 7 26.94 -31.61 16.62
CA GLU A 7 25.65 -32.29 16.68
C GLU A 7 24.70 -31.64 15.67
N ILE A 8 24.52 -32.38 14.57
CA ILE A 8 23.52 -32.19 13.53
C ILE A 8 22.14 -32.48 14.13
N GLY A 9 21.17 -31.55 13.99
CA GLY A 9 19.77 -31.91 14.22
C GLY A 9 18.81 -30.84 14.78
N GLY A 10 19.20 -29.56 14.89
CA GLY A 10 18.21 -28.51 15.13
C GLY A 10 17.45 -28.17 13.85
N PRO A 11 16.12 -27.97 13.85
CA PRO A 11 15.44 -27.42 12.69
C PRO A 11 16.08 -26.06 12.38
N LEU A 12 16.74 -25.97 11.22
CA LEU A 12 17.27 -24.72 10.69
C LEU A 12 16.10 -23.75 10.55
N ILE A 13 15.87 -22.93 11.58
CA ILE A 13 14.98 -21.78 11.49
C ILE A 13 15.66 -20.83 10.52
N ARG A 14 15.19 -20.93 9.28
CA ARG A 14 15.53 -20.13 8.11
C ARG A 14 15.83 -18.71 8.56
N THR A 15 17.11 -18.37 8.63
CA THR A 15 17.54 -17.00 8.87
C THR A 15 16.92 -16.16 7.78
N HIS A 16 16.01 -15.29 8.19
CA HIS A 16 15.18 -14.46 7.33
C HIS A 16 16.09 -13.40 6.68
N ARG A 17 16.80 -13.78 5.62
CA ARG A 17 17.19 -12.82 4.61
C ARG A 17 15.93 -12.40 3.86
N HIS A 18 15.87 -11.10 3.59
CA HIS A 18 14.95 -10.37 2.73
C HIS A 18 13.72 -9.77 3.40
N GLY A 19 13.49 -8.53 2.98
CA GLY A 19 12.44 -7.63 3.43
C GLY A 19 11.12 -8.35 3.58
N CYS A 20 10.53 -8.10 4.73
CA CYS A 20 9.20 -8.43 5.18
C CYS A 20 8.25 -8.85 4.04
N PRO A 21 8.04 -10.16 3.78
CA PRO A 21 6.93 -10.60 2.95
C PRO A 21 5.57 -10.29 3.59
N ASN A 22 5.54 -9.91 4.88
CA ASN A 22 4.29 -9.66 5.61
C ASN A 22 3.77 -8.21 5.52
N ALA A 23 4.50 -7.26 4.94
CA ALA A 23 4.01 -5.89 4.78
C ALA A 23 2.93 -5.76 3.69
N LEU A 24 2.86 -6.72 2.76
CA LEU A 24 1.83 -6.77 1.70
C LEU A 24 0.53 -7.43 2.17
N MET A 25 0.57 -8.27 3.20
CA MET A 25 -0.61 -9.01 3.67
C MET A 25 -1.52 -8.17 4.58
N GLU A 26 -1.01 -7.09 5.19
CA GLU A 26 -1.85 -6.16 5.95
C GLU A 26 -2.66 -5.18 5.08
N ALA A 27 -2.30 -5.00 3.80
CA ALA A 27 -3.06 -4.13 2.91
C ALA A 27 -4.42 -4.72 2.50
N GLN A 28 -4.62 -6.05 2.61
CA GLN A 28 -5.88 -6.69 2.23
C GLN A 28 -6.92 -6.75 3.38
N HIS A 29 -6.54 -6.44 4.62
CA HIS A 29 -7.45 -6.53 5.77
C HIS A 29 -8.21 -5.22 6.08
N ALA A 30 -7.97 -4.14 5.33
CA ALA A 30 -8.61 -2.84 5.58
C ALA A 30 -9.98 -2.65 4.88
N SER A 31 -10.52 -3.65 4.18
CA SER A 31 -11.79 -3.55 3.44
C SER A 31 -13.08 -3.62 4.28
N LEU A 32 -13.01 -3.56 5.63
CA LEU A 32 -14.20 -3.56 6.49
C LEU A 32 -14.25 -2.37 7.47
N GLY A 33 -13.83 -1.20 7.01
CA GLY A 33 -14.11 0.07 7.69
C GLY A 33 -15.14 0.86 6.89
N GLY A 34 -16.43 0.61 7.12
CA GLY A 34 -17.51 1.46 6.61
C GLY A 34 -17.25 2.89 7.05
N THR A 35 -17.00 3.78 6.08
CA THR A 35 -16.87 5.20 6.35
C THR A 35 -18.26 5.71 6.72
N GLU A 36 -18.44 6.14 7.96
CA GLU A 36 -19.56 7.00 8.33
C GLU A 36 -19.28 8.40 7.75
N LEU A 37 -19.63 8.59 6.48
CA LEU A 37 -19.77 9.90 5.86
C LEU A 37 -21.04 10.58 6.40
N ASN A 38 -20.96 11.05 7.65
CA ASN A 38 -22.00 11.85 8.28
C ASN A 38 -22.00 13.27 7.67
N GLY A 39 -22.68 13.44 6.54
CA GLY A 39 -22.83 14.77 5.93
C GLY A 39 -23.47 14.87 4.54
N THR A 40 -23.74 13.77 3.82
CA THR A 40 -24.22 13.85 2.41
C THR A 40 -25.39 12.93 2.09
N THR A 41 -26.07 12.37 3.09
CA THR A 41 -27.05 11.29 2.87
C THR A 41 -28.31 11.74 2.13
N ASP A 42 -28.63 13.03 2.10
CA ASP A 42 -29.93 13.48 1.57
C ASP A 42 -29.92 13.67 0.03
N ALA A 43 -28.75 13.90 -0.57
CA ALA A 43 -28.62 14.09 -2.03
C ALA A 43 -28.29 12.79 -2.79
N LEU A 44 -27.80 11.76 -2.09
CA LEU A 44 -27.32 10.50 -2.68
C LEU A 44 -28.33 9.34 -2.56
N GLN A 45 -29.42 9.52 -1.81
CA GLN A 45 -30.39 8.46 -1.51
C GLN A 45 -31.19 7.94 -2.73
N ASP A 46 -31.21 8.66 -3.85
CA ASP A 46 -31.94 8.26 -5.07
C ASP A 46 -31.04 8.08 -6.32
N LEU A 47 -29.72 7.96 -6.13
CA LEU A 47 -28.80 7.71 -7.23
C LEU A 47 -28.64 6.21 -7.50
N ARG A 48 -29.05 5.79 -8.69
CA ARG A 48 -28.84 4.43 -9.20
C ARG A 48 -27.60 4.39 -10.09
N PHE A 49 -26.57 3.68 -9.67
CA PHE A 49 -25.36 3.50 -10.46
C PHE A 49 -25.50 2.29 -11.39
N GLN A 50 -25.07 2.46 -12.64
CA GLN A 50 -24.87 1.34 -13.54
C GLN A 50 -23.65 0.53 -13.08
N SER A 51 -23.72 -0.81 -13.16
CA SER A 51 -22.59 -1.68 -12.77
C SER A 51 -21.31 -1.34 -13.52
N SER A 52 -21.40 -0.99 -14.81
CA SER A 52 -20.27 -0.53 -15.61
C SER A 52 -19.72 0.83 -15.18
N ALA A 53 -20.55 1.72 -14.63
CA ALA A 53 -20.07 3.00 -14.10
C ALA A 53 -19.21 2.79 -12.85
N VAL A 54 -19.60 1.85 -11.98
CA VAL A 54 -18.79 1.46 -10.81
C VAL A 54 -17.48 0.81 -11.23
N ALA A 55 -17.51 -0.08 -12.23
CA ALA A 55 -16.30 -0.70 -12.78
C ALA A 55 -15.34 0.35 -13.37
N ALA A 56 -15.85 1.29 -14.17
CA ALA A 56 -15.04 2.36 -14.73
C ALA A 56 -14.41 3.27 -13.66
N LEU A 57 -15.13 3.56 -12.57
CA LEU A 57 -14.58 4.32 -11.44
C LEU A 57 -13.47 3.55 -10.71
N GLN A 58 -13.63 2.23 -10.56
CA GLN A 58 -12.61 1.39 -9.93
C GLN A 58 -11.36 1.30 -10.81
N GLU A 59 -11.50 1.07 -12.11
CA GLU A 59 -10.37 1.07 -13.05
C GLU A 59 -9.63 2.42 -13.05
N ALA A 60 -10.37 3.54 -13.09
CA ALA A 60 -9.78 4.86 -13.03
C ALA A 60 -9.06 5.13 -11.69
N ALA A 61 -9.65 4.70 -10.57
CA ALA A 61 -9.04 4.84 -9.24
C ALA A 61 -7.77 4.01 -9.11
N GLU A 62 -7.76 2.77 -9.60
CA GLU A 62 -6.59 1.90 -9.58
C GLU A 62 -5.47 2.46 -10.46
N ALA A 63 -5.77 2.86 -11.69
CA ALA A 63 -4.79 3.47 -12.60
C ALA A 63 -4.15 4.72 -11.97
N TYR A 64 -4.96 5.55 -11.31
CA TYR A 64 -4.47 6.73 -10.61
C TYR A 64 -3.56 6.38 -9.43
N LEU A 65 -3.99 5.44 -8.57
CA LEU A 65 -3.23 5.04 -7.39
C LEU A 65 -1.91 4.37 -7.78
N VAL A 66 -1.91 3.52 -8.81
CA VAL A 66 -0.69 2.88 -9.33
C VAL A 66 0.31 3.96 -9.78
N GLY A 67 -0.12 4.90 -10.62
CA GLY A 67 0.76 5.99 -11.07
C GLY A 67 1.25 6.89 -9.92
N LEU A 68 0.40 7.17 -8.93
CA LEU A 68 0.81 7.94 -7.75
C LEU A 68 1.85 7.18 -6.90
N PHE A 69 1.73 5.87 -6.77
CA PHE A 69 2.70 5.06 -6.03
C PHE A 69 4.02 4.89 -6.77
N GLU A 70 4.03 4.89 -8.11
CA GLU A 70 5.26 4.96 -8.90
C GLU A 70 6.05 6.25 -8.59
N ASP A 71 5.38 7.40 -8.64
CA ASP A 71 5.97 8.70 -8.30
C ASP A 71 6.45 8.75 -6.83
N THR A 72 5.65 8.20 -5.92
CA THR A 72 5.98 8.10 -4.49
C THR A 72 7.21 7.21 -4.26
N ASN A 73 7.31 6.10 -4.99
CA ASN A 73 8.46 5.19 -4.90
C ASN A 73 9.75 5.88 -5.38
N LEU A 74 9.68 6.66 -6.46
CA LEU A 74 10.81 7.48 -6.92
C LEU A 74 11.23 8.52 -5.85
N CYS A 75 10.27 9.15 -5.17
CA CYS A 75 10.55 10.06 -4.06
C CYS A 75 11.22 9.37 -2.87
N ALA A 76 10.82 8.13 -2.55
CA ALA A 76 11.45 7.34 -1.49
C ALA A 76 12.90 6.96 -1.85
N ILE A 77 13.14 6.52 -3.09
CA ILE A 77 14.48 6.17 -3.61
C ILE A 77 15.39 7.41 -3.64
N HIS A 78 14.87 8.56 -4.05
CA HIS A 78 15.61 9.83 -4.02
C HIS A 78 16.15 10.15 -2.61
N ALA A 79 15.39 9.80 -1.57
CA ALA A 79 15.79 9.94 -0.17
C ALA A 79 16.55 8.73 0.40
N LYS A 80 17.08 7.83 -0.44
CA LYS A 80 17.84 6.61 -0.08
C LYS A 80 17.05 5.62 0.78
N ARG A 81 15.74 5.53 0.59
CA ARG A 81 14.85 4.63 1.33
C ARG A 81 14.13 3.69 0.35
N VAL A 82 13.76 2.51 0.85
CA VAL A 82 12.94 1.54 0.10
C VAL A 82 11.49 1.55 0.57
N THR A 83 11.25 1.95 1.83
CA THR A 83 9.89 2.10 2.39
C THR A 83 9.31 3.46 2.02
N ILE A 84 8.14 3.44 1.39
CA ILE A 84 7.33 4.64 1.14
C ILE A 84 6.79 5.21 2.44
N MET A 85 6.77 6.53 2.55
CA MET A 85 6.20 7.24 3.70
C MET A 85 5.18 8.29 3.25
N PRO A 86 4.26 8.73 4.14
CA PRO A 86 3.28 9.76 3.80
C PRO A 86 3.89 11.05 3.24
N LYS A 87 5.11 11.41 3.67
CA LYS A 87 5.86 12.55 3.14
C LYS A 87 6.24 12.41 1.65
N ASP A 88 6.47 11.18 1.18
CA ASP A 88 6.80 10.90 -0.22
C ASP A 88 5.56 11.07 -1.10
N ILE A 89 4.39 10.66 -0.61
CA ILE A 89 3.09 10.87 -1.28
C ILE A 89 2.75 12.36 -1.34
N GLN A 90 2.93 13.06 -0.21
CA GLN A 90 2.71 14.51 -0.15
C GLN A 90 3.63 15.27 -1.11
N LEU A 91 4.87 14.82 -1.28
CA LEU A 91 5.82 15.39 -2.23
C LEU A 91 5.40 15.07 -3.67
N ALA A 92 5.09 13.81 -3.98
CA ALA A 92 4.63 13.39 -5.30
C ALA A 92 3.38 14.18 -5.76
N ARG A 93 2.36 14.29 -4.89
CA ARG A 93 1.14 15.09 -5.15
C ARG A 93 1.44 16.58 -5.32
N ARG A 94 2.41 17.11 -4.57
CA ARG A 94 2.84 18.51 -4.70
C ARG A 94 3.53 18.77 -6.04
N ILE A 95 4.35 17.84 -6.52
CA ILE A 95 5.06 17.95 -7.81
C ILE A 95 4.07 17.80 -8.97
N ARG A 96 3.09 16.89 -8.87
CA ARG A 96 2.00 16.73 -9.84
C ARG A 96 1.06 17.93 -9.93
N GLY A 97 1.07 18.84 -8.94
CA GLY A 97 0.15 19.99 -8.90
C GLY A 97 -1.28 19.65 -8.45
N GLU A 98 -1.49 18.48 -7.83
CA GLU A 98 -2.80 18.03 -7.31
C GLU A 98 -3.17 18.63 -5.94
N ARG A 99 -2.37 19.59 -5.46
CA ARG A 99 -2.72 20.46 -4.34
C ARG A 99 -3.29 21.77 -4.90
N ALA A 100 -4.61 21.91 -4.82
CA ALA A 100 -5.24 23.22 -4.62
C ALA A 100 -5.14 23.59 -3.14
#